data_AF-Q1JY98-F1
#
_entry.id   AF-Q1JY98-F1
#
_cell.length_a   1.000
_cell.length_b   1.000
_cell.length_c   1.000
_cell.angle_alpha   90.00
_cell.angle_beta   90.00
_cell.angle_gamma   90.00
#
_symmetry.space_group_name_H-M   'P 1'
#
loop_
_entity.id
_entity.type
_entity.pdbx_description
1 polymer ?
#
loop_
_entity_poly.entity_id
_entity_poly.type
_entity_poly.pdbx_seq_one_letter_code
_entity_poly.pdbx_strand_id
1 'polypeptide(L)'
;MAFSEFELKRIDKVIGGLCREKTPDTLRDRLRYDYLVRDNEVFITEIRPHWKDPQKKTETGVARLIYVSDQQLWTLYWQRVNLQWVPYESHFEDRVLDALIKEVNKDAFGVFFG
;
A
#
# COMPACT_ATOMS: atom_id res chain seq x y z
N MET A 1 -17.91 -0.18 -8.57
CA MET A 1 -17.80 -1.65 -8.82
C MET A 1 -16.85 -2.19 -7.77
N ALA A 2 -16.96 -3.46 -7.40
CA ALA A 2 -15.96 -4.10 -6.55
C ALA A 2 -15.06 -4.96 -7.44
N PHE A 3 -13.78 -5.12 -7.08
CA PHE A 3 -12.86 -5.99 -7.81
C PHE A 3 -13.42 -7.41 -7.96
N SER A 4 -13.22 -7.98 -9.15
CA SER A 4 -13.51 -9.40 -9.42
C SER A 4 -12.54 -10.32 -8.67
N GLU A 5 -12.90 -11.60 -8.54
CA GLU A 5 -12.04 -12.59 -7.87
C GLU A 5 -10.65 -12.73 -8.54
N PHE A 6 -10.59 -12.58 -9.86
CA PHE A 6 -9.33 -12.59 -10.61
C PHE A 6 -8.45 -11.38 -10.29
N GLU A 7 -9.05 -10.19 -10.18
CA GLU A 7 -8.34 -8.96 -9.80
C GLU A 7 -7.85 -9.05 -8.36
N LEU A 8 -8.67 -9.56 -7.44
CA LEU A 8 -8.26 -9.78 -6.04
C LEU A 8 -7.08 -10.75 -5.93
N LYS A 9 -7.06 -11.85 -6.71
CA LYS A 9 -5.91 -12.76 -6.76
C LYS A 9 -4.66 -12.09 -7.32
N ARG A 10 -4.81 -11.21 -8.32
CA ARG A 10 -3.69 -10.42 -8.85
C ARG A 10 -3.17 -9.44 -7.80
N ILE A 11 -4.06 -8.74 -7.11
CA ILE A 11 -3.74 -7.82 -6.02
C ILE A 11 -2.99 -8.56 -4.90
N ASP A 12 -3.50 -9.70 -4.42
CA ASP A 12 -2.81 -10.53 -3.41
C ASP A 12 -1.42 -10.96 -3.89
N LYS A 13 -1.28 -11.36 -5.15
CA LYS A 13 0.00 -11.79 -5.70
C LYS A 13 1.02 -10.64 -5.73
N VAL A 14 0.63 -9.46 -6.17
CA VAL A 14 1.54 -8.31 -6.37
C VAL A 14 1.78 -7.59 -5.04
N ILE A 15 0.70 -7.13 -4.39
CA ILE A 15 0.76 -6.35 -3.15
C ILE A 15 1.08 -7.24 -1.96
N GLY A 16 0.39 -8.38 -1.84
CA GLY A 16 0.71 -9.36 -0.80
C GLY A 16 2.13 -9.92 -0.96
N GLY A 17 2.63 -10.04 -2.19
CA GLY A 17 4.04 -10.32 -2.48
C GLY A 17 4.99 -9.28 -1.88
N LEU A 18 4.76 -7.99 -2.16
CA LEU A 18 5.53 -6.88 -1.59
C LEU A 18 5.46 -6.87 -0.05
N CYS A 19 4.27 -7.01 0.54
CA CYS A 19 4.08 -7.01 1.99
C CYS A 19 4.87 -8.15 2.67
N ARG A 20 4.89 -9.34 2.05
CA ARG A 20 5.67 -10.50 2.53
C ARG A 20 7.17 -10.28 2.39
N GLU A 21 7.62 -9.71 1.27
CA GLU A 21 9.04 -9.40 1.03
C GLU A 21 9.56 -8.37 2.05
N LYS A 22 8.75 -7.35 2.35
CA LYS A 22 9.09 -6.30 3.32
C LYS A 22 8.89 -6.70 4.78
N THR A 23 8.22 -7.83 5.05
CA THR A 23 8.00 -8.37 6.39
C THR A 23 8.73 -9.71 6.56
N PRO A 24 10.07 -9.71 6.74
CA PRO A 24 10.77 -10.90 7.19
C PRO A 24 10.17 -11.45 8.48
N ASP A 25 10.19 -12.77 8.67
CA ASP A 25 9.66 -13.39 9.89
C ASP A 25 10.31 -12.83 11.17
N THR A 26 11.61 -12.48 11.10
CA THR A 26 12.36 -11.85 12.20
C THR A 26 11.83 -10.46 12.57
N LEU A 27 11.20 -9.76 11.63
CA LEU A 27 10.66 -8.41 11.83
C LEU A 27 9.16 -8.41 12.10
N ARG A 28 8.43 -9.51 11.86
CA ARG A 28 6.96 -9.59 11.96
C ARG A 28 6.38 -9.04 13.27
N ASP A 29 7.09 -9.19 14.39
CA ASP A 29 6.68 -8.67 15.70
C ASP A 29 6.99 -7.18 15.93
N ARG A 30 7.92 -6.62 15.15
CA ARG A 30 8.36 -5.21 15.24
C ARG A 30 7.78 -4.33 14.14
N LEU A 31 7.59 -4.90 12.96
CA LEU A 31 7.16 -4.24 11.73
C LEU A 31 6.55 -5.29 10.81
N ARG A 32 5.30 -5.09 10.45
CA ARG A 32 4.66 -5.85 9.38
C ARG A 32 3.89 -4.92 8.46
N TYR A 33 3.93 -5.21 7.18
CA TYR A 33 3.10 -4.57 6.19
C TYR A 33 1.88 -5.43 5.92
N ASP A 34 0.73 -4.77 5.82
CA ASP A 34 -0.54 -5.39 5.48
C ASP A 34 -1.21 -4.58 4.37
N TYR A 35 -2.25 -5.14 3.78
CA TYR A 35 -3.04 -4.42 2.81
C TYR A 35 -4.53 -4.72 2.98
N LEU A 36 -5.35 -3.74 2.64
CA LEU A 36 -6.79 -3.81 2.71
C LEU A 36 -7.39 -3.37 1.38
N VAL A 37 -8.25 -4.22 0.82
CA VAL A 37 -9.00 -3.89 -0.38
C VAL A 37 -10.40 -3.44 0.01
N ARG A 38 -10.83 -2.27 -0.47
CA ARG A 38 -12.19 -1.74 -0.30
C ARG A 38 -12.70 -1.25 -1.64
N ASP A 39 -13.75 -1.88 -2.14
CA ASP A 39 -14.36 -1.57 -3.44
C ASP A 39 -13.36 -1.61 -4.61
N ASN A 40 -12.89 -0.44 -5.04
CA ASN A 40 -11.91 -0.23 -6.12
C ASN A 40 -10.58 0.36 -5.59
N GLU A 41 -10.40 0.34 -4.28
CA GLU A 41 -9.23 0.91 -3.62
C GLU A 41 -8.44 -0.15 -2.88
N VAL A 42 -7.12 -0.03 -2.92
CA VAL A 42 -6.21 -0.85 -2.14
C VAL A 42 -5.38 0.05 -1.25
N PHE A 43 -5.43 -0.20 0.05
CA PHE A 43 -4.66 0.48 1.07
C PHE A 43 -3.54 -0.43 1.51
N ILE A 44 -2.31 0.07 1.50
CA ILE A 44 -1.16 -0.58 2.11
C ILE A 44 -0.92 0.13 3.43
N THR A 45 -0.88 -0.64 4.51
CA THR A 45 -0.66 -0.13 5.85
C THR A 45 0.56 -0.78 6.47
N GLU A 46 1.26 0.01 7.24
CA GLU A 46 2.34 -0.42 8.09
C GLU A 46 1.81 -0.59 9.51
N ILE A 47 2.11 -1.73 10.12
CA ILE A 47 1.66 -2.06 11.47
C ILE A 47 2.90 -2.26 12.34
N ARG A 48 3.06 -1.39 13.33
CA ARG A 48 4.15 -1.44 14.34
C ARG A 48 3.54 -1.48 15.75
N PRO A 49 4.18 -2.15 16.73
CA PRO A 49 3.80 -1.98 18.13
C PRO A 49 4.03 -0.52 18.54
N HIS A 50 3.12 0.04 19.33
CA HIS A 50 3.19 1.41 19.78
C HIS A 50 4.41 1.58 20.71
N TRP A 51 5.21 2.62 20.48
CA TRP A 51 6.48 2.85 21.19
C TRP A 51 6.34 2.87 22.72
N LYS A 52 5.19 3.35 23.23
CA LYS A 52 4.89 3.43 24.68
C LYS A 52 4.23 2.17 25.24
N ASP A 53 3.49 1.43 24.43
CA ASP A 53 2.67 0.31 24.87
C ASP A 53 2.70 -0.79 23.80
N PRO A 54 3.56 -1.81 23.96
CA PRO A 54 3.71 -2.88 22.98
C PRO A 54 2.44 -3.71 22.75
N GLN A 55 1.44 -3.62 23.65
CA GLN A 55 0.15 -4.29 23.45
C GLN A 55 -0.73 -3.55 22.44
N LYS A 56 -0.48 -2.26 22.20
CA LYS A 56 -1.19 -1.46 21.21
C LYS A 56 -0.43 -1.52 19.90
N LYS A 57 -1.18 -1.62 18.80
CA LYS A 57 -0.63 -1.56 17.45
C LYS A 57 -0.95 -0.20 16.86
N THR A 58 0.05 0.41 16.25
CA THR A 58 -0.09 1.61 15.45
C THR A 58 -0.12 1.20 13.99
N GLU A 59 -1.17 1.64 13.30
CA GLU A 59 -1.31 1.46 11.86
C GLU A 59 -1.05 2.79 11.18
N THR A 60 -0.15 2.80 10.20
CA THR A 60 0.20 3.99 9.42
C THR A 60 -0.03 3.69 7.95
N GLY A 61 -0.71 4.58 7.23
CA GLY A 61 -0.93 4.42 5.80
C GLY A 61 0.36 4.61 5.05
N VAL A 62 0.73 3.62 4.24
CA VAL A 62 1.92 3.67 3.37
C VAL A 62 1.50 4.22 2.01
N ALA A 63 0.65 3.46 1.31
CA ALA A 63 0.21 3.79 -0.03
C ALA A 63 -1.28 3.50 -0.16
N ARG A 64 -1.96 4.29 -1.00
CA ARG A 64 -3.34 4.05 -1.40
C ARG A 64 -3.38 4.04 -2.92
N LEU A 65 -3.93 2.98 -3.47
CA LEU A 65 -4.05 2.74 -4.90
C LEU A 65 -5.54 2.78 -5.25
N ILE A 66 -5.93 3.62 -6.19
CA ILE A 66 -7.33 3.75 -6.60
C ILE A 66 -7.44 3.31 -8.05
N TYR A 67 -8.31 2.34 -8.33
CA TYR A 67 -8.61 1.91 -9.69
C TYR A 67 -9.81 2.67 -10.27
N VAL A 68 -9.53 3.46 -11.30
CA VAL A 68 -10.55 4.20 -12.06
C VAL A 68 -10.97 3.34 -13.25
N SER A 69 -12.06 2.60 -13.10
CA SER A 69 -12.56 1.67 -14.12
C SER A 69 -12.92 2.34 -15.45
N ASP A 70 -13.35 3.60 -15.41
CA ASP A 70 -13.68 4.40 -16.59
C ASP A 70 -12.46 4.64 -17.50
N GLN A 71 -11.30 4.84 -16.88
CA GLN A 71 -10.04 5.11 -17.58
C GLN A 71 -9.12 3.88 -17.67
N GLN A 72 -9.48 2.79 -16.98
CA GLN A 72 -8.65 1.60 -16.79
C GLN A 72 -7.26 1.92 -16.22
N LEU A 73 -7.20 2.91 -15.33
CA LEU A 73 -5.96 3.41 -14.72
C LEU A 73 -5.97 3.21 -13.21
N TRP A 74 -4.79 2.95 -12.67
CA TRP A 74 -4.51 2.97 -11.25
C TRP A 74 -3.79 4.25 -10.90
N THR A 75 -4.27 4.97 -9.89
CA THR A 75 -3.63 6.18 -9.38
C THR A 75 -2.98 5.89 -8.02
N LEU A 76 -1.72 6.30 -7.86
CA LEU A 76 -0.97 6.16 -6.60
C LEU A 76 -1.13 7.39 -5.71
N TYR A 77 -1.46 7.15 -4.45
CA TYR A 77 -1.52 8.16 -3.39
C TYR A 77 -0.60 7.76 -2.24
N TRP A 78 -0.03 8.76 -1.57
CA TRP A 78 0.74 8.59 -0.34
C TRP A 78 0.10 9.37 0.80
N GLN A 79 0.31 8.92 2.03
CA GLN A 79 -0.22 9.59 3.21
C GLN A 79 0.79 10.62 3.72
N ARG A 80 0.33 11.86 3.90
CA ARG A 80 1.09 12.93 4.54
C ARG A 80 1.03 12.78 6.06
N VAL A 81 1.95 13.45 6.76
CA VAL A 81 2.01 13.48 8.24
C VAL A 81 0.69 13.95 8.89
N ASN A 82 -0.08 14.78 8.18
CA ASN A 82 -1.40 15.24 8.62
C ASN A 82 -2.54 14.24 8.32
N LEU A 83 -2.22 12.99 7.99
CA LEU A 83 -3.12 11.89 7.60
C LEU A 83 -3.88 12.10 6.29
N GLN A 84 -3.60 13.17 5.54
CA GLN A 84 -4.22 13.40 4.24
C GLN A 84 -3.55 12.56 3.14
N TRP A 85 -4.36 11.95 2.29
CA TRP A 85 -3.91 11.26 1.09
C TRP A 85 -3.73 12.27 -0.04
N VAL A 86 -2.54 12.32 -0.62
CA VAL A 86 -2.25 13.18 -1.77
C VAL A 86 -1.65 12.35 -2.91
N PRO A 87 -1.88 12.72 -4.18
CA PRO A 87 -1.29 12.00 -5.30
C PRO A 87 0.24 11.95 -5.20
N TYR A 88 0.81 10.79 -5.50
CA TYR A 88 2.25 10.64 -5.65
C TYR A 88 2.67 11.25 -6.99
N GLU A 89 3.78 12.03 -7.01
CA GLU A 89 4.30 12.77 -8.18
C GLU A 89 3.24 13.21 -9.21
N SER A 90 2.57 14.34 -8.97
CA SER A 90 1.62 14.96 -9.92
C SER A 90 0.67 13.97 -10.64
N HIS A 91 0.13 12.98 -9.92
CA HIS A 91 -0.69 11.88 -10.45
C HIS A 91 0.12 10.82 -11.19
N PHE A 92 0.95 10.09 -10.45
CA PHE A 92 1.51 8.84 -10.95
C PHE A 92 0.38 7.84 -11.20
N GLU A 93 0.12 7.59 -12.48
CA GLU A 93 -0.95 6.72 -12.98
C GLU A 93 -0.38 5.68 -13.93
N ASP A 94 -0.76 4.43 -13.75
CA ASP A 94 -0.41 3.35 -14.67
C ASP A 94 -1.58 2.37 -14.81
N ARG A 95 -1.68 1.70 -15.96
CA ARG A 95 -2.64 0.61 -16.18
C ARG A 95 -2.22 -0.67 -15.46
N VAL A 96 -0.93 -0.79 -15.17
CA VAL A 96 -0.31 -2.00 -14.63
C VAL A 96 0.00 -1.83 -13.15
N LEU A 97 -0.72 -2.55 -12.29
CA LEU A 97 -0.49 -2.53 -10.83
C LEU A 97 0.97 -2.80 -10.45
N ASP A 98 1.63 -3.73 -11.15
CA ASP A 98 3.04 -4.06 -10.94
C ASP A 98 3.98 -2.85 -11.10
N ALA A 99 3.65 -1.89 -11.97
CA ALA A 99 4.44 -0.68 -12.15
C ALA A 99 4.33 0.26 -10.94
N LEU A 100 3.13 0.46 -10.41
CA LEU A 100 2.91 1.25 -9.20
C LEU A 100 3.63 0.63 -8.01
N ILE A 101 3.57 -0.70 -7.86
CA ILE A 101 4.21 -1.40 -6.75
C ILE A 101 5.73 -1.39 -6.87
N LYS A 102 6.29 -1.41 -8.09
CA LYS A 102 7.72 -1.18 -8.29
C LYS A 102 8.14 0.23 -7.85
N GLU A 103 7.35 1.25 -8.16
CA GLU A 103 7.68 2.61 -7.74
C GLU A 103 7.55 2.77 -6.21
N VAL A 104 6.51 2.19 -5.60
CA VAL A 104 6.38 2.11 -4.14
C VAL A 104 7.60 1.40 -3.54
N ASN A 105 8.01 0.24 -4.08
CA ASN A 105 9.16 -0.53 -3.58
C ASN A 105 10.50 0.20 -3.74
N LYS A 106 10.67 0.92 -4.85
CA LYS A 106 11.85 1.73 -5.13
C LYS A 106 11.96 2.90 -4.13
N ASP A 107 10.81 3.43 -3.72
CA ASP A 107 10.66 4.51 -2.73
C ASP A 107 11.71 5.61 -2.91
N ALA A 108 11.82 6.14 -4.14
CA ALA A 108 12.88 7.07 -4.51
C ALA A 108 12.92 8.34 -3.65
N PHE A 109 11.78 8.71 -3.07
CA PHE A 109 11.62 9.89 -2.20
C PHE A 109 11.59 9.55 -0.71
N GLY A 110 11.67 8.27 -0.31
CA GLY A 110 11.62 7.84 1.09
C GLY A 110 10.29 8.19 1.78
N VAL A 111 9.18 8.16 1.03
CA VAL A 111 7.86 8.57 1.52
C VAL A 111 6.95 7.39 1.86
N PHE A 112 7.29 6.19 1.41
CA PHE A 112 6.50 4.99 1.64
C PHE A 112 7.05 4.14 2.79
N PHE A 113 8.36 3.90 2.81
CA PHE A 113 9.02 3.03 3.78
C PHE A 113 10.00 3.87 4.62
N GLY A 114 9.46 4.48 5.68
CA GLY A 114 10.20 5.32 6.65
C GLY A 114 10.75 4.58 7.86
#